data_AF-A0AAW5XW58-F1
#
_entry.id   AF-A0AAW5XW58-F1
#
_cell.length_a   1.000
_cell.length_b   1.000
_cell.length_c   1.000
_cell.angle_alpha   90.00
_cell.angle_beta   90.00
_cell.angle_gamma   90.00
#
_symmetry.space_group_name_H-M   'P 1'
#
loop_
_entity.id
_entity.type
_entity.pdbx_description
1 polymer ?
#
loop_
_entity_poly.entity_id
_entity_poly.type
_entity_poly.pdbx_seq_one_letter_code
_entity_poly.pdbx_strand_id
1 'polypeptide(L)'
;MDKKYSIGLDIGTNSVGWAVITDEYKVPSKKFKVLGNTDRHSIKKNLIGALLFDSGETAEATRLKRTARRRYTRRKNRICYLQEIFSNEMAKVDDSFFHRLEESFLVEEDKKHERHPIFGNIVDEVAYHEKYPTIYHLRK
;
A
#
# COMPACT_ATOMS: atom_id res chain seq x y z
N MET A 1 7.96 34.12 -44.27
CA MET A 1 8.32 35.08 -43.21
C MET A 1 8.22 34.36 -41.88
N ASP A 2 9.34 34.23 -41.19
CA ASP A 2 9.37 33.65 -39.84
C ASP A 2 8.62 34.58 -38.88
N LYS A 3 7.61 34.06 -38.19
CA LYS A 3 6.95 34.78 -37.11
C LYS A 3 7.75 34.53 -35.84
N LYS A 4 8.51 35.55 -35.41
CA LYS A 4 9.28 35.51 -34.17
C LYS A 4 8.34 35.57 -32.98
N TYR A 5 8.64 34.76 -31.98
CA TYR A 5 7.95 34.71 -30.70
C TYR A 5 8.90 34.18 -29.63
N SER A 6 8.56 34.43 -28.36
CA SER A 6 9.21 33.84 -27.20
C SER A 6 8.16 33.19 -26.28
N ILE A 7 8.59 32.24 -25.45
CA ILE A 7 7.73 31.54 -24.49
C ILE A 7 8.25 31.81 -23.09
N GLY A 8 7.37 32.25 -22.19
CA GLY A 8 7.61 32.28 -20.75
C GLY A 8 6.93 31.09 -20.08
N LEU A 9 7.63 30.47 -19.12
CA LEU A 9 7.12 29.36 -18.30
C LEU A 9 7.32 29.68 -16.83
N ASP A 10 6.32 29.39 -16.02
CA ASP A 10 6.35 29.48 -14.56
C ASP A 10 5.97 28.12 -13.96
N ILE A 11 6.93 27.45 -13.30
CA ILE A 11 6.80 26.05 -12.88
C ILE A 11 6.70 26.01 -11.35
N GLY A 12 5.47 25.86 -10.86
CA GLY A 12 5.14 25.69 -9.45
C GLY A 12 4.95 24.23 -9.05
N THR A 13 4.61 24.01 -7.78
CA THR A 13 4.44 22.66 -7.19
C THR A 13 3.22 21.90 -7.73
N ASN A 14 2.19 22.64 -8.16
CA ASN A 14 0.88 22.12 -8.57
C ASN A 14 0.39 22.75 -9.87
N SER A 15 1.23 23.56 -10.51
CA SER A 15 0.84 24.30 -11.70
C SER A 15 2.02 24.63 -12.60
N VAL A 16 1.78 24.64 -13.90
CA VAL A 16 2.72 25.19 -14.89
C VAL A 16 2.01 26.27 -15.69
N GLY A 17 2.35 27.52 -15.42
CA GLY A 17 1.94 28.69 -16.18
C GLY A 17 2.76 28.81 -17.47
N TRP A 18 2.13 29.26 -18.55
CA TRP A 18 2.80 29.49 -19.82
C TRP A 18 2.19 30.68 -20.55
N ALA A 19 3.03 31.43 -21.26
CA ALA A 19 2.62 32.53 -22.13
C ALA A 19 3.50 32.60 -23.36
N VAL A 20 2.90 32.88 -24.52
CA VAL A 20 3.61 33.22 -25.74
C VAL A 20 3.57 34.73 -25.92
N ILE A 21 4.72 35.35 -26.17
CA ILE A 21 4.85 36.78 -26.47
C ILE A 21 5.46 37.00 -27.85
N THR A 22 5.00 38.03 -28.54
CA THR A 22 5.63 38.52 -29.79
C THR A 22 6.65 39.60 -29.47
N ASP A 23 7.39 40.08 -30.49
CA ASP A 23 8.37 41.16 -30.35
C ASP A 23 7.73 42.49 -29.87
N GLU A 24 6.41 42.65 -29.99
CA GLU A 24 5.65 43.78 -29.43
C GLU A 24 5.26 43.58 -27.95
N TYR A 25 5.75 42.52 -27.29
CA TYR A 25 5.41 42.14 -25.93
C TYR A 25 3.90 41.90 -25.70
N LYS A 26 3.18 41.49 -26.74
CA LYS A 26 1.74 41.17 -26.69
C LYS A 26 1.51 39.67 -26.69
N VAL A 27 0.48 39.23 -25.98
CA VAL A 27 -0.01 37.86 -26.04
C VAL A 27 -0.93 37.70 -27.26
N PRO A 28 -0.59 36.84 -28.24
CA PRO A 28 -1.42 36.65 -29.41
C PRO A 28 -2.65 35.79 -29.10
N SER A 29 -3.65 35.90 -29.97
CA SER A 29 -4.86 35.08 -29.91
C SER A 29 -4.98 34.25 -31.19
N LYS A 30 -5.40 32.99 -31.08
CA LYS A 30 -5.50 32.06 -32.21
C LYS A 30 -6.85 31.33 -32.19
N LYS A 31 -7.41 31.10 -33.38
CA LYS A 31 -8.60 30.25 -33.54
C LYS A 31 -8.17 28.78 -33.64
N PHE A 32 -8.82 27.92 -32.87
CA PHE A 32 -8.66 26.47 -32.89
C PHE A 32 -9.93 25.82 -33.42
N LYS A 33 -9.78 24.79 -34.25
CA LYS A 33 -10.91 23.96 -34.70
C LYS A 33 -11.50 23.23 -33.49
N VAL A 34 -12.82 23.29 -33.33
CA VAL A 34 -13.54 22.54 -32.31
C VAL A 34 -13.90 21.18 -32.90
N LEU A 35 -13.68 20.11 -32.14
CA LEU A 35 -14.02 18.74 -32.53
C LEU A 35 -15.37 18.34 -31.90
N GLY A 36 -16.07 17.38 -32.51
CA GLY A 36 -17.37 16.90 -32.05
C GLY A 36 -18.54 17.40 -32.88
N ASN A 37 -19.76 17.15 -32.39
CA ASN A 37 -21.04 17.40 -33.08
C ASN A 37 -21.77 18.65 -32.58
N THR A 38 -21.02 19.71 -32.26
CA THR A 38 -21.58 20.98 -31.78
C THR A 38 -21.70 22.01 -32.90
N ASP A 39 -22.62 22.97 -32.75
CA ASP A 39 -22.81 24.08 -33.71
C ASP A 39 -21.57 24.98 -33.87
N ARG A 40 -20.62 24.92 -32.94
CA ARG A 40 -19.40 25.73 -32.98
C ARG A 40 -18.26 24.97 -33.67
N HIS A 41 -17.84 25.45 -34.83
CA HIS A 41 -16.72 24.85 -35.58
C HIS A 41 -15.33 25.39 -35.19
N SER A 42 -15.26 26.58 -34.58
CA SER A 42 -13.98 27.15 -34.11
C SER A 42 -14.13 28.04 -32.86
N ILE A 43 -13.07 28.12 -32.07
CA ILE A 43 -13.00 28.96 -30.86
C ILE A 43 -11.69 29.73 -30.81
N LYS A 44 -11.77 31.01 -30.44
CA LYS A 44 -10.60 31.88 -30.23
C LYS A 44 -10.07 31.66 -28.81
N LYS A 45 -8.78 31.40 -28.67
CA LYS A 45 -8.09 31.28 -27.38
C LYS A 45 -6.85 32.17 -27.38
N ASN A 46 -6.54 32.79 -26.26
CA ASN A 46 -5.28 33.50 -26.06
C ASN A 46 -4.15 32.49 -25.85
N LEU A 47 -2.94 32.80 -26.29
CA LEU A 47 -1.76 31.95 -26.07
C LEU A 47 -1.13 32.23 -24.70
N ILE A 48 -1.97 32.14 -23.67
CA ILE A 48 -1.59 32.20 -22.25
C ILE A 48 -2.51 31.23 -21.50
N GLY A 49 -1.95 30.51 -20.54
CA GLY A 49 -2.71 29.61 -19.70
C GLY A 49 -1.87 29.03 -18.57
N ALA A 50 -2.50 28.17 -17.77
CA ALA A 50 -1.82 27.37 -16.77
C ALA A 50 -2.40 25.95 -16.79
N LEU A 51 -1.52 24.97 -16.66
CA LEU A 51 -1.91 23.59 -16.36
C LEU A 51 -1.91 23.42 -14.84
N LEU A 52 -2.99 22.86 -14.28
CA LEU A 52 -3.07 22.51 -12.86
C LEU A 52 -2.97 20.98 -12.70
N PHE A 53 -2.29 20.52 -11.66
CA PHE A 53 -2.15 19.10 -11.33
C PHE A 53 -2.00 18.87 -9.83
N ASP A 54 -2.30 17.66 -9.39
CA ASP A 54 -2.10 17.25 -8.00
C ASP A 54 -0.61 17.19 -7.67
N SER A 55 -0.24 17.61 -6.45
CA SER A 55 1.16 17.67 -6.04
C SER A 55 1.78 16.29 -6.04
N GLY A 56 3.06 16.21 -6.38
CA GLY A 56 3.81 14.97 -6.21
C GLY A 56 3.85 14.55 -4.73
N GLU A 57 3.44 13.31 -4.46
CA GLU A 57 3.62 12.70 -3.14
C GLU A 57 5.10 12.35 -2.91
N THR A 58 5.60 12.61 -1.69
CA THR A 58 6.98 12.22 -1.35
C THR A 58 7.11 10.71 -1.18
N ALA A 59 8.32 10.19 -1.34
CA ALA A 59 8.59 8.76 -1.18
C ALA A 59 8.55 8.25 0.28
N GLU A 60 8.26 9.12 1.26
CA GLU A 60 8.29 8.76 2.69
C GLU A 60 7.22 7.74 3.07
N ALA A 61 5.97 7.94 2.66
CA ALA A 61 4.89 7.00 2.93
C ALA A 61 5.18 5.62 2.31
N THR A 62 5.75 5.62 1.10
CA THR A 62 6.22 4.41 0.41
C THR A 62 7.35 3.71 1.20
N ARG A 63 8.30 4.46 1.76
CA ARG A 63 9.36 3.93 2.63
C ARG A 63 8.80 3.25 3.86
N LEU A 64 7.82 3.86 4.55
CA LEU A 64 7.18 3.28 5.73
C LEU A 64 6.48 1.95 5.41
N LYS A 65 5.65 1.94 4.35
CA LYS A 65 4.95 0.72 3.89
C LYS A 65 5.94 -0.39 3.50
N ARG A 66 7.05 -0.05 2.83
CA ARG A 66 8.10 -1.01 2.45
C ARG A 66 8.79 -1.63 3.67
N THR A 67 9.14 -0.82 4.66
CA THR A 67 9.75 -1.30 5.90
C THR A 67 8.79 -2.18 6.69
N ALA A 68 7.52 -1.80 6.78
CA ALA A 68 6.50 -2.60 7.45
C ALA A 68 6.35 -4.00 6.82
N ARG A 69 6.25 -4.09 5.49
CA ARG A 69 6.20 -5.38 4.77
C ARG A 69 7.40 -6.27 5.10
N ARG A 70 8.62 -5.73 4.98
CA ARG A 70 9.85 -6.48 5.30
C ARG A 70 9.90 -6.92 6.75
N ARG A 71 9.46 -6.08 7.69
CA ARG A 71 9.39 -6.40 9.11
C ARG A 71 8.43 -7.56 9.38
N TYR A 72 7.25 -7.57 8.76
CA TYR A 72 6.29 -8.68 8.88
C TYR A 72 6.85 -9.99 8.31
N THR A 73 7.46 -9.95 7.11
CA THR A 73 8.12 -11.13 6.53
C THR A 73 9.20 -11.68 7.48
N ARG A 74 10.09 -10.82 7.97
CA ARG A 74 11.15 -11.23 8.91
C ARG A 74 10.59 -11.79 10.21
N ARG A 75 9.48 -11.23 10.73
CA ARG A 75 8.81 -11.75 11.91
C ARG A 75 8.24 -13.15 11.65
N LYS A 76 7.54 -13.36 10.54
CA LYS A 76 7.00 -14.66 10.15
C LYS A 76 8.12 -15.69 10.00
N ASN A 77 9.19 -15.35 9.28
CA ASN A 77 10.33 -16.24 9.07
C ASN A 77 10.97 -16.70 10.38
N ARG A 78 11.13 -15.83 11.39
CA ARG A 78 11.67 -16.25 12.70
C ARG A 78 10.82 -17.33 13.37
N ILE A 79 9.50 -17.25 13.25
CA ILE A 79 8.59 -18.27 13.78
C ILE A 79 8.71 -19.54 12.95
N CYS A 80 8.71 -19.44 11.62
CA CYS A 80 8.89 -20.60 10.73
C CYS A 80 10.20 -21.34 11.01
N TYR A 81 11.33 -20.63 11.18
CA TYR A 81 12.60 -21.27 11.52
C TYR A 81 12.55 -22.00 12.86
N LEU A 82 11.89 -21.43 13.86
CA LEU A 82 11.71 -22.10 15.15
C LEU A 82 10.80 -23.33 15.02
N GLN A 83 9.71 -23.23 14.25
CA GLN A 83 8.83 -24.37 13.96
C GLN A 83 9.56 -25.47 13.19
N GLU A 84 10.36 -25.12 12.19
CA GLU A 84 11.18 -26.06 11.41
C GLU A 84 12.16 -26.83 12.30
N ILE A 85 12.83 -26.15 13.24
CA ILE A 85 13.73 -26.79 14.22
C ILE A 85 12.99 -27.83 15.06
N PHE A 86 11.78 -27.53 15.50
CA PHE A 86 10.99 -28.42 16.36
C PHE A 86 10.09 -29.39 15.59
N SER A 87 9.94 -29.25 14.27
CA SER A 87 8.93 -29.96 13.48
C SER A 87 8.96 -31.46 13.66
N ASN A 88 10.14 -32.07 13.54
CA ASN A 88 10.28 -33.53 13.60
C ASN A 88 10.08 -34.09 15.02
N GLU A 89 10.53 -33.36 16.04
CA GLU A 89 10.38 -33.80 17.43
C GLU A 89 8.96 -33.55 17.95
N MET A 90 8.35 -32.43 17.56
CA MET A 90 6.95 -32.13 17.88
C MET A 90 6.03 -33.16 17.26
N ALA A 91 6.27 -33.58 16.01
CA ALA A 91 5.45 -34.60 15.35
C ALA A 91 5.42 -35.96 16.08
N LYS A 92 6.41 -36.27 16.92
CA LYS A 92 6.41 -37.47 17.77
C LYS A 92 5.53 -37.33 19.02
N VAL A 93 5.29 -36.08 19.45
CA VAL A 93 4.50 -35.75 20.64
C VAL A 93 3.06 -35.41 20.26
N ASP A 94 2.90 -34.50 19.29
CA ASP A 94 1.65 -34.05 18.71
C ASP A 94 1.91 -33.54 17.27
N ASP A 95 1.50 -34.33 16.29
CA ASP A 95 1.65 -34.04 14.86
C ASP A 95 0.78 -32.87 14.38
N SER A 96 -0.29 -32.54 15.12
CA SER A 96 -1.27 -31.53 14.75
C SER A 96 -1.09 -30.19 15.48
N PHE A 97 -0.16 -30.09 16.44
CA PHE A 97 0.09 -28.87 17.22
C PHE A 97 0.33 -27.63 16.36
N PHE A 98 1.26 -27.71 15.39
CA PHE A 98 1.55 -26.57 14.51
C PHE A 98 0.41 -26.25 13.54
N HIS A 99 -0.40 -27.24 13.16
CA HIS A 99 -1.58 -27.01 12.34
C HIS A 99 -2.66 -26.24 13.10
N ARG A 100 -2.96 -26.62 14.34
CA ARG A 100 -3.90 -25.89 15.22
C ARG A 100 -3.46 -24.44 15.44
N LEU A 101 -2.15 -24.20 15.58
CA LEU A 101 -1.62 -22.86 15.77
C LEU A 101 -1.83 -21.96 14.52
N GLU A 102 -1.59 -22.49 13.32
CA GLU A 102 -1.77 -21.74 12.06
C GLU A 102 -3.25 -21.44 11.80
N GLU A 103 -4.16 -22.38 12.11
CA GLU A 103 -5.61 -22.20 11.90
C GLU A 103 -6.34 -21.58 13.10
N SER A 104 -5.62 -21.15 14.13
CA SER A 104 -6.17 -20.58 15.37
C SER A 104 -7.14 -19.41 15.11
N PHE A 105 -6.90 -18.64 14.04
CA PHE A 105 -7.75 -17.51 13.63
C PHE A 105 -9.11 -17.91 13.02
N LEU A 106 -9.24 -19.13 12.50
CA LEU A 106 -10.47 -19.60 11.85
C LEU A 106 -11.59 -19.84 12.88
N VAL A 107 -12.84 -19.73 12.43
CA VAL A 107 -13.99 -20.24 13.17
C VAL A 107 -14.00 -21.76 13.14
N GLU A 108 -14.65 -22.38 14.13
CA GLU A 108 -14.61 -23.83 14.35
C GLU A 108 -15.08 -24.64 13.13
N GLU A 109 -16.10 -24.17 12.41
CA GLU A 109 -16.62 -24.80 11.20
C GLU A 109 -15.59 -24.90 10.07
N ASP A 110 -14.59 -24.00 10.05
CA ASP A 110 -13.55 -23.94 9.02
C ASP A 110 -12.23 -24.64 9.47
N LYS A 111 -12.13 -25.05 10.73
CA LYS A 111 -10.93 -25.73 11.25
C LYS A 111 -10.89 -27.18 10.82
N LYS A 112 -9.69 -27.69 10.56
CA LYS A 112 -9.46 -29.11 10.27
C LYS A 112 -9.14 -29.91 11.51
N HIS A 113 -8.59 -29.27 12.54
CA HIS A 113 -8.29 -29.88 13.82
C HIS A 113 -9.14 -29.26 14.93
N GLU A 114 -9.01 -29.84 16.11
CA GLU A 114 -9.72 -29.41 17.30
C GLU A 114 -9.39 -27.93 17.65
N ARG A 115 -10.38 -27.22 18.22
CA ARG A 115 -10.33 -25.76 18.42
C ARG A 115 -9.29 -25.29 19.44
N HIS A 116 -8.96 -26.13 20.40
CA HIS A 116 -8.07 -25.85 21.52
C HIS A 116 -6.60 -26.03 21.10
N PRO A 117 -5.85 -24.94 20.90
CA PRO A 117 -4.61 -24.99 20.13
C PRO A 117 -3.47 -25.72 20.82
N ILE A 118 -3.38 -25.72 22.15
CA ILE A 118 -2.24 -26.24 22.90
C ILE A 118 -2.29 -27.76 23.02
N PHE A 119 -3.42 -28.31 23.47
CA PHE A 119 -3.55 -29.75 23.78
C PHE A 119 -4.62 -30.49 22.95
N GLY A 120 -5.38 -29.81 22.11
CA GLY A 120 -6.43 -30.43 21.30
C GLY A 120 -7.59 -31.00 22.12
N ASN A 121 -7.74 -30.59 23.38
CA ASN A 121 -8.85 -30.95 24.24
C ASN A 121 -9.12 -29.87 25.30
N ILE A 122 -10.36 -29.84 25.79
CA ILE A 122 -10.83 -28.79 26.70
C ILE A 122 -10.27 -28.92 28.12
N VAL A 123 -10.08 -30.14 28.63
CA VAL A 123 -9.70 -30.38 30.04
C VAL A 123 -8.29 -29.83 30.29
N ASP A 124 -7.36 -30.16 29.41
CA ASP A 124 -5.96 -29.73 29.55
C ASP A 124 -5.77 -28.25 29.24
N GLU A 125 -6.55 -27.66 28.33
CA GLU A 125 -6.51 -26.22 28.09
C GLU A 125 -6.95 -25.41 29.30
N VAL A 126 -8.05 -25.82 29.93
CA VAL A 126 -8.55 -25.14 31.13
C VAL A 126 -7.50 -25.24 32.24
N ALA A 127 -6.95 -26.44 32.47
CA ALA A 127 -5.89 -26.65 33.45
C ALA A 127 -4.62 -25.82 33.15
N TYR A 128 -4.26 -25.67 31.87
CA TYR A 128 -3.13 -24.85 31.45
C TYR A 128 -3.33 -23.37 31.78
N HIS A 129 -4.50 -22.81 31.47
CA HIS A 129 -4.79 -21.41 31.74
C HIS A 129 -4.99 -21.11 33.24
N GLU A 130 -5.49 -22.07 34.01
CA GLU A 130 -5.55 -21.98 35.48
C GLU A 130 -4.15 -21.95 36.10
N LYS A 131 -3.24 -22.82 35.63
CA LYS A 131 -1.87 -22.90 36.13
C LYS A 131 -0.97 -21.76 35.63
N TYR A 132 -1.15 -21.33 34.39
CA TYR A 132 -0.35 -20.30 33.72
C TYR A 132 -1.23 -19.16 33.20
N PRO A 133 -1.64 -18.20 34.06
CA PRO A 133 -2.55 -17.12 33.66
C PRO A 133 -2.00 -16.18 32.58
N THR A 134 -0.66 -16.17 32.38
CA THR A 134 -0.02 -15.39 31.31
C THR A 134 1.18 -16.17 30.78
N ILE A 135 1.61 -15.84 29.55
CA ILE A 135 2.82 -16.42 28.96
C ILE A 135 4.09 -16.17 29.80
N TYR A 136 4.11 -15.14 30.65
CA TYR A 136 5.25 -14.87 31.53
C TYR A 136 5.33 -15.84 32.70
N HIS A 137 4.21 -16.41 33.16
CA HIS A 137 4.21 -17.45 34.17
C HIS A 137 4.84 -18.75 33.65
N LEU A 138 4.60 -19.10 32.38
CA LEU A 138 5.23 -20.25 31.73
C LEU A 138 6.74 -20.04 31.50
N ARG A 139 7.17 -18.80 31.28
CA ARG A 139 8.58 -18.46 31.00
C ARG A 139 9.48 -18.39 32.25
N LYS A 140 8.88 -18.26 33.43
CA LYS A 140 9.60 -18.14 34.71
C LYS A 140 10.10 -19.51 35.16
#